data_AF-A0AAV5SFR6-F1
#
_entry.id   AF-A0AAV5SFR6-F1
#
_cell.length_a   1.000
_cell.length_b   1.000
_cell.length_c   1.000
_cell.angle_alpha   90.00
_cell.angle_beta   90.00
_cell.angle_gamma   90.00
#
_symmetry.space_group_name_H-M   'P 1'
#
loop_
_entity.id
_entity.type
_entity.pdbx_description
1 polymer ?
#
loop_
_entity_poly.entity_id
_entity_poly.type
_entity_poly.pdbx_seq_one_letter_code
_entity_poly.pdbx_strand_id
1 'polypeptide(L)'
;QDFFFLKWVTEKSSYIFIIGDSNMFLIGGSATFLCYFCLTISTATMIGQMLIELKNGMNQRSTATKRYQKRADVSLVFHGIVPNMMYVVPAFALGGLYLNSLSMGLDTAARNQTISTASALVFALISTHTVTHSITILAFSPTYRRTIRSILPFPGSTAPRQSIQFLHSITKPLDR
;
A
#
# COMPACT_ATOMS: atom_id res chain seq x y z
N GLN A 1 8.55 8.64 -37.04
CA GLN A 1 9.65 8.43 -36.05
C GLN A 1 9.29 7.39 -35.00
N ASP A 2 8.04 6.94 -34.94
CA ASP A 2 7.51 6.07 -33.88
C ASP A 2 7.96 4.60 -33.99
N PHE A 3 8.29 4.14 -35.19
CA PHE A 3 8.84 2.79 -35.41
C PHE A 3 10.23 2.58 -34.80
N PHE A 4 11.05 3.64 -34.70
CA PHE A 4 12.38 3.54 -34.11
C PHE A 4 12.31 3.40 -32.58
N PHE A 5 11.31 4.03 -31.96
CA PHE A 5 11.08 3.95 -30.52
C PHE A 5 10.57 2.56 -30.12
N LEU A 6 9.63 2.00 -30.89
CA LEU A 6 9.14 0.63 -30.70
C LEU A 6 10.26 -0.40 -30.89
N LYS A 7 11.08 -0.24 -31.94
CA LYS A 7 12.22 -1.13 -32.19
C LYS A 7 13.23 -1.06 -31.06
N TRP A 8 13.59 0.14 -30.59
CA TRP A 8 14.49 0.32 -29.45
C TRP A 8 13.96 -0.30 -28.15
N VAL A 9 12.65 -0.20 -27.88
CA VAL A 9 12.00 -0.86 -26.72
C VAL A 9 12.04 -2.39 -26.85
N THR A 10 11.88 -2.95 -28.05
CA THR A 10 11.94 -4.40 -28.27
C THR A 10 13.37 -4.96 -28.39
N GLU A 11 14.34 -4.16 -28.85
CA GLU A 11 15.74 -4.55 -29.06
C GLU A 11 16.57 -4.36 -27.77
N LYS A 12 16.16 -3.44 -26.89
CA LYS A 12 16.38 -3.57 -25.44
C LYS A 12 15.45 -4.66 -24.90
N SER A 13 15.62 -5.86 -25.43
CA SER A 13 15.27 -7.06 -24.68
C SER A 13 15.96 -6.89 -23.34
N SER A 14 15.15 -6.55 -22.35
CA SER A 14 15.59 -6.31 -21.01
C SER A 14 15.88 -7.69 -20.49
N TYR A 15 17.08 -8.18 -20.79
CA TYR A 15 17.70 -9.32 -20.14
C TYR A 15 17.94 -8.92 -18.67
N ILE A 16 16.86 -8.61 -17.94
CA ILE A 16 16.78 -8.66 -16.48
C ILE A 16 16.68 -10.13 -16.05
N PHE A 17 16.61 -11.07 -16.99
CA PHE A 17 17.32 -12.32 -16.80
C PHE A 17 18.81 -12.05 -16.98
N ILE A 18 19.41 -11.48 -15.93
CA ILE A 18 20.84 -11.60 -15.70
C ILE A 18 21.14 -13.08 -15.93
N ILE A 19 22.02 -13.38 -16.89
CA ILE A 19 22.68 -14.68 -17.04
C ILE A 19 23.58 -14.82 -15.81
N GLY A 20 22.94 -14.92 -14.65
CA GLY A 20 23.53 -15.15 -13.37
C GLY A 20 23.41 -16.63 -13.14
N ASP A 21 24.51 -17.23 -12.72
CA ASP A 21 24.54 -18.58 -12.20
C ASP A 21 23.26 -18.85 -11.40
N SER A 22 22.52 -19.92 -11.70
CA SER A 22 21.21 -20.21 -11.08
C SER A 22 21.26 -20.13 -9.55
N ASN A 23 22.45 -20.42 -8.98
CA ASN A 23 22.76 -20.28 -7.57
C ASN A 23 22.67 -18.84 -7.05
N MET A 24 23.14 -17.84 -7.80
CA MET A 24 23.06 -16.44 -7.40
C MET A 24 21.62 -15.92 -7.34
N PHE A 25 20.76 -16.37 -8.27
CA PHE A 25 19.35 -16.01 -8.22
C PHE A 25 18.64 -16.68 -7.03
N LEU A 26 18.98 -17.93 -6.74
CA LEU A 26 18.39 -18.68 -5.63
C LEU A 26 18.84 -18.09 -4.27
N ILE A 27 20.11 -17.73 -4.13
CA ILE A 27 20.66 -17.07 -2.94
C ILE A 27 20.09 -15.65 -2.80
N GLY A 28 20.10 -14.85 -3.87
CA GLY A 28 19.60 -13.48 -3.85
C GLY A 28 18.08 -13.41 -3.60
N GLY A 29 17.32 -14.29 -4.25
CA GLY A 29 15.88 -14.41 -4.09
C GLY A 29 15.51 -14.86 -2.67
N SER A 30 16.17 -15.88 -2.13
CA SER A 30 15.91 -16.36 -0.76
C SER A 30 16.29 -15.33 0.30
N ALA A 31 17.43 -14.65 0.17
CA ALA A 31 17.84 -13.58 1.08
C ALA A 31 16.86 -12.40 1.07
N THR A 32 16.42 -11.98 -0.12
CA THR A 32 15.44 -10.89 -0.29
C THR A 32 14.08 -11.29 0.31
N PHE A 33 13.65 -12.53 0.09
CA PHE A 33 12.41 -13.05 0.65
C PHE A 33 12.44 -13.10 2.18
N LEU A 34 13.53 -13.59 2.77
CA LEU A 34 13.73 -13.60 4.22
C LEU A 34 13.73 -12.19 4.81
N CYS A 35 14.42 -11.24 4.18
CA CYS A 35 14.43 -9.85 4.62
C CYS A 35 13.02 -9.24 4.60
N TYR A 36 12.28 -9.48 3.52
CA TYR A 36 10.90 -9.05 3.38
C TYR A 36 9.98 -9.69 4.44
N PHE A 37 10.14 -10.98 4.70
CA PHE A 37 9.39 -11.69 5.73
C PHE A 37 9.67 -11.14 7.13
N CYS A 38 10.93 -10.83 7.45
CA CYS A 38 11.28 -10.18 8.73
C CYS A 38 10.64 -8.79 8.88
N LEU A 39 10.65 -7.97 7.83
CA LEU A 39 10.04 -6.63 7.85
C LEU A 39 8.52 -6.68 8.00
N THR A 40 7.86 -7.66 7.39
CA THR A 40 6.41 -7.83 7.53
C THR A 40 6.04 -8.28 8.95
N ILE A 41 6.81 -9.20 9.54
CA ILE A 41 6.63 -9.61 10.94
C ILE A 41 6.84 -8.43 11.89
N SER A 42 7.92 -7.66 11.74
CA SER A 42 8.20 -6.53 12.65
C SER A 42 7.12 -5.45 12.56
N THR A 43 6.60 -5.20 11.37
CA THR A 43 5.49 -4.26 11.17
C THR A 43 4.21 -4.80 11.82
N ALA A 44 3.91 -6.10 11.66
CA ALA A 44 2.74 -6.72 12.27
C ALA A 44 2.80 -6.73 13.80
N THR A 45 3.98 -7.00 14.39
CA THR A 45 4.15 -6.95 15.85
C THR A 45 4.00 -5.53 16.39
N MET A 46 4.57 -4.52 15.71
CA MET A 46 4.41 -3.12 16.07
C MET A 46 2.93 -2.69 16.05
N ILE A 47 2.19 -3.04 14.98
CA ILE A 47 0.76 -2.76 14.89
C ILE A 47 -0.01 -3.49 16.00
N GLY A 48 0.32 -4.76 16.25
CA GLY A 48 -0.30 -5.55 17.31
C GLY A 48 -0.11 -4.93 18.70
N GLN A 49 1.11 -4.49 19.02
CA GLN A 49 1.42 -3.79 20.28
C GLN A 49 0.62 -2.49 20.40
N MET A 50 0.59 -1.68 19.34
CA MET A 50 -0.17 -0.44 19.31
C MET A 50 -1.67 -0.69 19.57
N LEU A 51 -2.24 -1.74 18.97
CA LEU A 51 -3.66 -2.11 19.19
C LEU A 51 -3.92 -2.61 20.63
N ILE A 52 -2.98 -3.35 21.22
CA ILE A 52 -3.07 -3.80 22.62
C ILE A 52 -3.06 -2.61 23.58
N GLU A 53 -2.13 -1.67 23.39
CA GLU A 53 -2.04 -0.45 24.20
C GLU A 53 -3.30 0.42 24.06
N LEU A 54 -3.81 0.57 22.83
CA LEU A 54 -5.05 1.28 22.56
C LEU A 54 -6.23 0.62 23.27
N LYS A 55 -6.37 -0.71 23.19
CA LYS A 55 -7.44 -1.45 23.85
C LYS A 55 -7.39 -1.27 25.37
N ASN A 56 -6.20 -1.37 25.96
CA ASN A 56 -6.00 -1.21 27.39
C ASN A 56 -6.31 0.22 27.86
N GLY A 57 -5.84 1.24 27.13
CA GLY A 57 -6.11 2.64 27.45
C GLY A 57 -7.57 3.06 27.19
N MET A 58 -8.28 2.39 26.28
CA MET A 58 -9.65 2.72 25.92
C MET A 58 -10.66 2.29 27.01
N ASN A 59 -10.35 1.27 27.82
CA ASN A 59 -11.24 0.84 28.91
C ASN A 59 -11.49 1.92 29.97
N GLN A 60 -10.53 2.84 30.17
CA GLN A 60 -10.64 3.94 31.14
C GLN A 60 -11.23 5.25 30.56
N ARG A 61 -11.56 5.31 29.26
CA ARG A 61 -11.99 6.57 28.60
C ARG A 61 -13.51 6.66 28.37
N SER A 62 -13.99 7.90 28.25
CA SER A 62 -15.40 8.23 27.96
C SER A 62 -15.85 7.71 26.59
N THR A 63 -17.16 7.46 26.45
CA THR A 63 -17.81 6.85 25.26
C THR A 63 -17.60 7.65 23.97
N ALA A 64 -17.43 8.98 24.06
CA ALA A 64 -17.14 9.83 22.90
C ALA A 64 -15.72 9.58 22.36
N THR A 65 -14.73 9.47 23.24
CA THR A 65 -13.33 9.23 22.87
C THR A 65 -13.14 7.83 22.28
N LYS A 66 -13.88 6.83 22.78
CA LYS A 66 -13.90 5.46 22.21
C LYS A 66 -14.27 5.43 20.73
N ARG A 67 -15.25 6.24 20.30
CA ARG A 67 -15.69 6.29 18.90
C ARG A 67 -14.62 6.87 17.97
N TYR A 68 -13.86 7.86 18.43
CA TYR A 68 -12.74 8.41 17.67
C TYR A 68 -11.58 7.41 17.58
N GLN A 69 -11.21 6.79 18.70
CA GLN A 69 -10.13 5.80 18.74
C GLN A 69 -10.43 4.58 17.86
N LYS A 70 -11.65 4.04 17.89
CA LYS A 70 -12.05 2.91 17.03
C LYS A 70 -11.87 3.20 15.53
N ARG A 71 -12.04 4.46 15.10
CA ARG A 71 -11.82 4.85 13.70
C ARG A 71 -10.33 4.91 13.34
N ALA A 72 -9.50 5.37 14.28
CA ALA A 72 -8.05 5.38 14.11
C ALA A 72 -7.50 3.94 14.05
N ASP A 73 -8.00 3.02 14.89
CA ASP A 73 -7.60 1.61 14.88
C ASP A 73 -7.90 0.95 13.53
N VAL A 74 -9.11 1.14 13.01
CA VAL A 74 -9.51 0.60 11.70
C VAL A 74 -8.61 1.16 10.60
N SER A 75 -8.34 2.47 10.61
CA SER A 75 -7.42 3.11 9.67
C SER A 75 -6.01 2.50 9.73
N LEU A 76 -5.49 2.29 10.94
CA LEU A 76 -4.15 1.74 11.14
C LEU A 76 -4.06 0.31 10.60
N VAL A 77 -5.09 -0.51 10.86
CA VAL A 77 -5.19 -1.88 10.34
C VAL A 77 -5.21 -1.90 8.81
N PHE A 78 -5.99 -1.02 8.17
CA PHE A 78 -6.00 -0.93 6.71
C PHE A 78 -4.68 -0.45 6.13
N HIS A 79 -3.97 0.46 6.83
CA HIS A 79 -2.63 0.90 6.43
C HIS A 79 -1.63 -0.26 6.49
N GLY A 80 -1.76 -1.19 7.44
CA GLY A 80 -0.92 -2.39 7.47
C GLY A 80 -1.29 -3.41 6.38
N ILE A 81 -2.58 -3.70 6.22
CA ILE A 81 -3.06 -4.81 5.37
C ILE A 81 -2.93 -4.48 3.89
N VAL A 82 -3.37 -3.29 3.46
CA VAL A 82 -3.48 -2.97 2.02
C VAL A 82 -2.11 -3.00 1.32
N PRO A 83 -1.06 -2.33 1.83
CA PRO A 83 0.27 -2.41 1.22
C PRO A 83 0.82 -3.82 1.28
N ASN A 84 0.65 -4.53 2.39
CA ASN A 84 1.15 -5.89 2.54
C ASN A 84 0.55 -6.84 1.49
N MET A 85 -0.76 -6.78 1.27
CA MET A 85 -1.42 -7.56 0.20
C MET A 85 -0.87 -7.25 -1.19
N MET A 86 -0.60 -5.96 -1.47
CA MET A 86 -0.05 -5.50 -2.75
C MET A 86 1.40 -5.91 -2.99
N TYR A 87 2.12 -6.38 -1.97
CA TYR A 87 3.48 -6.91 -2.11
C TYR A 87 3.50 -8.44 -2.07
N VAL A 88 2.73 -9.04 -1.16
CA VAL A 88 2.64 -10.49 -0.99
C VAL A 88 2.11 -11.14 -2.27
N VAL A 89 1.03 -10.62 -2.86
CA VAL A 89 0.42 -11.21 -4.06
C VAL A 89 1.38 -11.20 -5.26
N PRO A 90 2.01 -10.07 -5.63
CA PRO A 90 3.04 -10.06 -6.68
C PRO A 90 4.25 -10.94 -6.39
N ALA A 91 4.71 -11.02 -5.13
CA ALA A 91 5.82 -11.87 -4.75
C ALA A 91 5.50 -13.37 -4.96
N PHE A 92 4.31 -13.81 -4.54
CA PHE A 92 3.84 -15.18 -4.78
C PHE A 92 3.64 -15.46 -6.28
N ALA A 93 3.09 -14.51 -7.04
CA ALA A 93 2.92 -14.66 -8.48
C ALA A 93 4.27 -14.77 -9.21
N LEU A 94 5.25 -13.94 -8.87
CA LEU A 94 6.62 -14.03 -9.41
C LEU A 94 7.30 -15.34 -9.02
N GLY A 95 7.16 -15.76 -7.77
CA GLY A 95 7.70 -17.04 -7.30
C GLY A 95 7.11 -18.23 -8.06
N GLY A 96 5.78 -18.23 -8.26
CA GLY A 96 5.10 -19.25 -9.05
C GLY A 96 5.52 -19.27 -10.52
N LEU A 97 5.65 -18.09 -11.14
CA LEU A 97 6.17 -17.97 -12.51
C LEU A 97 7.61 -18.46 -12.61
N TYR A 98 8.44 -18.19 -11.61
CA TYR A 98 9.83 -18.66 -11.56
C TYR A 98 9.92 -20.19 -11.43
N LEU A 99 9.14 -20.79 -10.53
CA LEU A 99 9.09 -22.26 -10.38
C LEU A 99 8.60 -22.95 -11.65
N ASN A 100 7.60 -22.37 -12.33
CA ASN A 100 7.13 -22.89 -13.61
C ASN A 100 8.18 -22.71 -14.73
N SER A 101 8.97 -21.64 -14.68
CA SER A 101 10.07 -21.42 -15.63
C SER A 101 11.22 -22.41 -15.42
N LEU A 102 11.48 -22.82 -14.16
CA LEU A 102 12.46 -23.85 -13.84
C LEU A 102 12.06 -25.24 -14.35
N SER A 103 10.77 -25.60 -14.27
CA SER A 103 10.29 -26.91 -14.76
C SER A 103 10.29 -27.02 -16.29
N MET A 104 10.05 -25.91 -17.00
CA MET A 104 10.03 -25.87 -18.47
C MET A 104 11.40 -25.60 -19.12
N GLY A 105 12.40 -25.21 -18.32
CA GLY A 105 13.69 -24.71 -18.78
C GLY A 105 13.67 -23.21 -19.07
N LEU A 106 14.65 -22.48 -18.54
CA LEU A 106 14.72 -21.02 -18.57
C LEU A 106 14.62 -20.44 -19.99
N ASP A 107 15.29 -21.07 -20.95
CA ASP A 107 15.33 -20.61 -22.35
C ASP A 107 13.97 -20.76 -23.06
N THR A 108 13.22 -21.82 -22.73
CA THR A 108 11.86 -22.05 -23.25
C THR A 108 10.88 -21.07 -22.62
N ALA A 109 11.02 -20.81 -21.33
CA ALA A 109 10.18 -19.86 -20.60
C ALA A 109 10.40 -18.42 -21.07
N ALA A 110 11.64 -18.03 -21.36
CA ALA A 110 11.97 -16.71 -21.89
C ALA A 110 11.34 -16.45 -23.28
N ARG A 111 11.17 -17.50 -24.09
CA ARG A 111 10.49 -17.42 -25.39
C ARG A 111 8.96 -17.48 -25.28
N ASN A 112 8.43 -17.84 -24.12
CA ASN A 112 6.99 -17.92 -23.91
C ASN A 112 6.42 -16.52 -23.63
N GLN A 113 5.73 -15.97 -24.61
CA GLN A 113 5.12 -14.64 -24.54
C GLN A 113 4.18 -14.50 -23.34
N THR A 114 3.50 -15.58 -22.92
CA THR A 114 2.57 -15.57 -21.78
C THR A 114 3.30 -15.38 -20.44
N ILE A 115 4.45 -16.03 -20.25
CA ILE A 115 5.25 -15.90 -19.03
C ILE A 115 5.92 -14.52 -18.97
N SER A 116 6.40 -14.03 -20.12
CA SER A 116 6.99 -12.69 -20.23
C SER A 116 5.95 -11.59 -19.96
N THR A 117 4.76 -11.66 -20.57
CA THR A 117 3.68 -10.70 -20.30
C THR A 117 3.15 -10.78 -18.87
N ALA A 118 2.99 -11.98 -18.30
CA ALA A 118 2.59 -12.14 -16.92
C ALA A 118 3.61 -11.53 -15.94
N SER A 119 4.91 -11.76 -16.15
CA SER A 119 5.95 -11.17 -15.30
C SER A 119 5.99 -9.65 -15.40
N ALA A 120 5.83 -9.08 -16.61
CA ALA A 120 5.71 -7.63 -16.80
C ALA A 120 4.48 -7.04 -16.11
N LEU A 121 3.33 -7.71 -16.17
CA LEU A 121 2.11 -7.28 -15.47
C LEU A 121 2.31 -7.30 -13.95
N VAL A 122 2.94 -8.35 -13.41
CA VAL A 122 3.21 -8.43 -11.97
C VAL A 122 4.20 -7.34 -11.54
N PHE A 123 5.21 -7.03 -12.37
CA PHE A 123 6.12 -5.92 -12.11
C PHE A 123 5.40 -4.56 -12.13
N ALA A 124 4.46 -4.37 -13.07
CA ALA A 124 3.61 -3.18 -13.09
C ALA A 124 2.77 -3.08 -11.81
N LEU A 125 2.20 -4.17 -11.30
CA LEU A 125 1.47 -4.18 -10.03
C LEU A 125 2.35 -3.75 -8.86
N ILE A 126 3.62 -4.18 -8.81
CA ILE A 126 4.57 -3.71 -7.79
C ILE A 126 4.71 -2.18 -7.90
N SER A 127 4.84 -1.60 -9.09
CA SER A 127 4.97 -0.14 -9.21
C SER A 127 3.73 0.62 -8.68
N THR A 128 2.53 0.03 -8.81
CA THR A 128 1.27 0.63 -8.32
C THR A 128 1.11 0.59 -6.79
N HIS A 129 1.98 -0.12 -6.06
CA HIS A 129 1.89 -0.16 -4.59
C HIS A 129 2.05 1.24 -3.99
N THR A 130 2.92 2.09 -4.56
CA THR A 130 3.19 3.46 -4.06
C THR A 130 1.94 4.32 -4.17
N VAL A 131 1.27 4.26 -5.32
CA VAL A 131 0.01 4.95 -5.60
C VAL A 131 -1.08 4.45 -4.66
N THR A 132 -1.21 3.13 -4.51
CA THR A 132 -2.21 2.51 -3.63
C THR A 132 -1.97 2.89 -2.17
N HIS A 133 -0.71 2.91 -1.72
CA HIS A 133 -0.32 3.35 -0.39
C HIS A 133 -0.67 4.83 -0.15
N SER A 134 -0.37 5.71 -1.10
CA SER A 134 -0.75 7.13 -1.03
C SER A 134 -2.27 7.33 -1.01
N ILE A 135 -3.02 6.60 -1.84
CA ILE A 135 -4.49 6.65 -1.84
C ILE A 135 -5.04 6.15 -0.50
N THR A 136 -4.45 5.09 0.06
CA THR A 136 -4.82 4.55 1.38
C THR A 136 -4.63 5.63 2.44
N ILE A 137 -3.46 6.26 2.51
CA ILE A 137 -3.19 7.38 3.43
C ILE A 137 -4.20 8.51 3.25
N LEU A 138 -4.47 8.92 2.00
CA LEU A 138 -5.41 9.99 1.71
C LEU A 138 -6.84 9.63 2.12
N ALA A 139 -7.32 8.43 1.79
CA ALA A 139 -8.68 7.96 2.12
C ALA A 139 -8.92 7.86 3.64
N PHE A 140 -7.86 7.59 4.40
CA PHE A 140 -7.90 7.52 5.84
C PHE A 140 -7.61 8.85 6.54
N SER A 141 -7.03 9.83 5.85
CA SER A 141 -6.80 11.16 6.40
C SER A 141 -8.12 11.86 6.74
N PRO A 142 -8.33 12.30 8.01
CA PRO A 142 -9.55 12.99 8.41
C PRO A 142 -9.74 14.31 7.66
N THR A 143 -8.65 14.94 7.21
CA THR A 143 -8.66 16.17 6.40
C THR A 143 -9.25 15.92 5.01
N TYR A 144 -8.90 14.81 4.38
CA TYR A 144 -9.42 14.44 3.07
C TYR A 144 -10.92 14.14 3.13
N ARG A 145 -11.39 13.45 4.18
CA ARG A 145 -12.83 13.20 4.40
C ARG A 145 -13.63 14.49 4.60
N ARG A 146 -13.06 15.50 5.26
CA ARG A 146 -13.68 16.83 5.40
C ARG A 146 -13.76 17.53 4.05
N THR A 147 -12.69 17.45 3.26
CA THR A 147 -12.59 18.09 1.94
C THR A 147 -13.56 17.48 0.93
N ILE A 148 -13.69 16.15 0.88
CA ILE A 148 -14.69 15.49 0.03
C ILE A 148 -16.11 15.89 0.44
N ARG A 149 -16.41 15.95 1.74
CA ARG A 149 -17.73 16.37 2.22
C ARG A 149 -18.04 17.83 1.93
N SER A 150 -17.04 18.70 1.86
CA SER A 150 -17.26 20.10 1.47
C SER A 150 -17.42 20.28 -0.04
N ILE A 151 -16.83 19.39 -0.85
CA ILE A 151 -16.90 19.43 -2.32
C ILE A 151 -18.16 18.73 -2.85
N LEU A 152 -18.66 17.70 -2.16
CA LEU A 152 -19.94 17.06 -2.47
C LEU A 152 -21.05 17.76 -1.67
N PRO A 153 -21.76 18.76 -2.22
CA PRO A 153 -22.98 19.26 -1.61
C PRO A 153 -23.97 18.10 -1.61
N PHE A 154 -24.16 17.45 -0.46
CA PHE A 154 -25.24 16.49 -0.29
C PHE A 154 -26.56 17.24 -0.53
N PRO A 155 -27.32 16.93 -1.59
CA PRO A 155 -28.60 17.57 -1.85
C PRO A 155 -29.59 17.03 -0.83
N GLY A 156 -29.74 17.75 0.29
CA GLY A 156 -30.65 17.36 1.37
C GLY A 156 -30.28 17.83 2.77
N SER A 157 -29.10 18.44 2.99
CA SER A 157 -28.76 19.00 4.29
C SER A 157 -28.96 20.52 4.32
N THR A 158 -30.22 20.95 4.45
CA THR A 158 -30.52 22.25 5.04
C THR A 158 -30.32 22.17 6.56
N ALA A 159 -29.09 22.39 7.02
CA ALA A 159 -28.86 22.87 8.38
C ALA A 159 -27.50 23.60 8.47
N PRO A 160 -27.50 24.92 8.76
CA PRO A 160 -26.29 25.71 8.88
C PRO A 160 -25.74 25.69 10.32
N ARG A 161 -24.51 26.23 10.47
CA ARG A 161 -24.09 27.02 11.64
C ARG A 161 -23.45 26.27 12.83
N GLN A 162 -22.25 25.71 12.64
CA GLN A 162 -21.30 25.51 13.77
C GLN A 162 -19.91 26.14 13.55
N SER A 163 -19.60 26.61 12.35
CA SER A 163 -18.33 27.31 12.05
C SER A 163 -18.23 28.72 12.65
N ILE A 164 -19.33 29.30 13.15
CA ILE A 164 -19.33 30.66 13.74
C ILE A 164 -19.08 30.65 15.26
N GLN A 165 -19.36 29.55 15.97
CA GLN A 165 -19.13 29.50 17.43
C GLN A 165 -17.65 29.29 17.80
N PHE A 166 -16.85 28.68 16.93
CA PHE A 166 -15.40 28.52 17.19
C PHE A 166 -14.62 29.83 17.05
N LEU A 167 -15.05 30.74 16.17
CA LEU A 167 -14.44 32.07 16.02
C LEU A 167 -14.82 33.03 17.16
N HIS A 168 -16.00 32.88 17.76
CA HIS A 168 -16.41 33.70 18.91
C HIS A 168 -15.76 33.26 20.24
N SER A 169 -15.11 32.09 20.28
CA SER A 169 -14.37 31.60 21.45
C SER A 169 -12.94 32.14 21.54
N ILE A 170 -12.39 32.66 20.44
CA ILE A 170 -10.98 33.11 20.37
C ILE A 170 -10.86 34.62 20.67
N THR A 171 -11.96 35.37 20.64
CA THR A 171 -11.97 36.84 20.80
C THR A 171 -12.41 37.31 22.19
N LYS A 172 -12.40 36.47 23.23
CA LYS A 172 -12.62 36.98 24.59
C LYS A 172 -11.31 37.60 25.12
N PRO A 173 -11.25 38.93 25.31
CA PRO A 173 -10.11 39.55 25.97
C PRO A 173 -10.02 39.06 27.41
N LEU A 174 -8.78 38.85 27.84
CA LEU A 174 -8.41 38.41 29.18
C LEU A 174 -8.58 39.60 30.16
N ASP A 175 -9.79 39.82 30.65
CA ASP A 175 -10.05 40.77 31.75
C ASP A 175 -9.85 40.06 33.10
N ARG A 176 -8.62 40.13 33.63
CA ARG A 176 -8.24 40.46 35.02
C ARG A 176 -6.81 40.03 35.33
#